data_AF-K1Q3J8-F1
#
_entry.id   AF-K1Q3J8-F1
#
_cell.length_a   1.000
_cell.length_b   1.000
_cell.length_c   1.000
_cell.angle_alpha   90.00
_cell.angle_beta   90.00
_cell.angle_gamma   90.00
#
_symmetry.space_group_name_H-M   'P 1'
#
loop_
_entity.id
_entity.type
_entity.pdbx_description
1 polymer ?
#
loop_
_entity_poly.entity_id
_entity_poly.type
_entity_poly.pdbx_seq_one_letter_code
_entity_poly.pdbx_strand_id
1 'polypeptide(L)'
;MGLTILAAGTSIPDLITSVIVAKKGFGDMAVSSSVGSNIFDITVGLPIPWLLYWAVFQEPISVDSAGMVCSIFLLFIMLMAVIITIAVNKWRMNKLLGLIMLFLYLVFEVLSVLLALKIIICPVEV
;
A
#
# COMPACT_ATOMS: atom_id res chain seq x y z
N MET A 1 -8.49 1.43 14.44
CA MET A 1 -9.67 2.05 13.78
C MET A 1 -9.38 3.44 13.24
N GLY A 2 -8.80 4.36 14.03
CA GLY A 2 -8.45 5.72 13.54
C GLY A 2 -7.48 5.73 12.35
N LEU A 3 -6.43 4.89 12.38
CA LEU A 3 -5.47 4.74 11.28
C LEU A 3 -6.11 4.27 9.97
N THR A 4 -7.11 3.40 10.05
CA THR A 4 -7.79 2.83 8.87
C THR A 4 -8.70 3.87 8.19
N ILE A 5 -9.39 4.70 8.97
CA ILE A 5 -10.22 5.80 8.44
C ILE A 5 -9.33 6.91 7.86
N LEU A 6 -8.21 7.23 8.52
CA LEU A 6 -7.21 8.18 7.99
C LEU A 6 -6.61 7.69 6.67
N ALA A 7 -6.21 6.42 6.59
CA ALA A 7 -5.69 5.81 5.38
C ALA A 7 -6.74 5.80 4.24
N ALA A 8 -8.01 5.54 4.55
CA ALA A 8 -9.08 5.66 3.56
C ALA A 8 -9.25 7.11 3.08
N GLY A 9 -9.09 8.09 3.98
CA GLY A 9 -9.20 9.52 3.66
C GLY A 9 -8.15 10.02 2.66
N THR A 10 -6.95 9.45 2.66
CA THR A 10 -5.88 9.80 1.70
C THR A 10 -6.05 9.07 0.37
N SER A 11 -6.35 7.77 0.39
CA SER A 11 -6.41 6.96 -0.84
C SER A 11 -7.73 7.07 -1.63
N ILE A 12 -8.85 7.47 -1.00
CA ILE A 12 -10.14 7.63 -1.72
C ILE A 12 -10.09 8.73 -2.79
N PRO A 13 -9.59 9.95 -2.51
CA PRO A 13 -9.41 10.97 -3.53
C PRO A 13 -8.55 10.50 -4.71
N ASP A 14 -7.44 9.82 -4.44
CA ASP A 14 -6.54 9.28 -5.46
C ASP A 14 -7.17 8.19 -6.32
N LEU A 15 -8.02 7.35 -5.71
CA LEU A 15 -8.82 6.38 -6.44
C LEU A 15 -9.78 7.09 -7.39
N ILE A 16 -10.49 8.12 -6.92
CA ILE A 16 -11.46 8.87 -7.73
C ILE A 16 -10.76 9.54 -8.91
N THR A 17 -9.65 10.23 -8.69
CA THR A 17 -8.89 10.91 -9.77
C THR A 17 -8.37 9.89 -10.79
N SER A 18 -7.79 8.77 -10.33
CA SER A 18 -7.29 7.70 -11.19
C SER A 18 -8.41 7.06 -12.04
N VAL A 19 -9.58 6.82 -11.46
CA VAL A 19 -10.75 6.27 -12.19
C VAL A 19 -11.26 7.25 -13.25
N ILE A 20 -11.33 8.55 -12.95
CA ILE A 20 -11.77 9.57 -13.91
C ILE A 20 -10.81 9.63 -15.10
N VAL A 21 -9.50 9.62 -14.85
CA VAL A 21 -8.46 9.68 -15.88
C VAL A 21 -8.43 8.39 -16.72
N ALA A 22 -8.59 7.22 -16.08
CA ALA A 22 -8.70 5.94 -16.77
C ALA A 22 -9.95 5.90 -17.68
N LYS A 23 -11.10 6.41 -17.22
CA LYS A 23 -12.34 6.50 -18.03
C LYS A 23 -12.20 7.41 -19.25
N LYS A 24 -11.29 8.39 -19.20
CA LYS A 24 -10.95 9.27 -20.34
C LYS A 24 -9.99 8.61 -21.35
N GLY A 25 -9.59 7.36 -21.12
CA GLY A 25 -8.67 6.62 -21.99
C GLY A 25 -7.20 6.74 -21.60
N PHE A 26 -6.86 7.51 -20.56
CA PHE A 26 -5.48 7.71 -20.10
C PHE A 26 -5.11 6.72 -18.99
N GLY A 27 -5.16 5.43 -19.31
CA GLY A 27 -4.87 4.35 -18.36
C GLY A 27 -3.46 4.42 -17.75
N ASP A 28 -2.45 4.71 -18.58
CA ASP A 28 -1.06 4.81 -18.14
C ASP A 28 -0.84 5.98 -17.16
N MET A 29 -1.60 7.06 -17.34
CA MET A 29 -1.61 8.19 -16.41
C MET A 29 -2.27 7.83 -15.08
N ALA A 30 -3.35 7.03 -15.11
CA ALA A 30 -3.98 6.56 -13.89
C ALA A 30 -3.05 5.65 -13.07
N VAL A 31 -2.33 4.72 -13.72
CA VAL A 31 -1.37 3.83 -13.05
C VAL A 31 -0.19 4.62 -12.50
N SER A 32 0.40 5.52 -13.28
CA SER A 32 1.53 6.35 -12.81
C SER A 32 1.15 7.30 -11.69
N SER A 33 -0.06 7.87 -11.71
CA SER A 33 -0.58 8.70 -10.60
C SER A 33 -0.73 7.88 -9.32
N SER A 34 -1.29 6.67 -9.40
CA SER A 34 -1.45 5.80 -8.23
C SER A 34 -0.10 5.36 -7.63
N VAL A 35 0.87 5.00 -8.48
CA VAL A 35 2.23 4.65 -8.00
C VAL A 35 2.94 5.88 -7.43
N GLY A 36 2.81 7.03 -8.08
CA GLY A 36 3.45 8.28 -7.65
C GLY A 36 2.96 8.77 -6.29
N SER A 37 1.64 8.67 -6.01
CA SER A 37 1.08 9.07 -4.71
C SER A 37 1.66 8.23 -3.56
N ASN A 38 1.72 6.90 -3.71
CA ASN A 38 2.34 6.03 -2.71
C ASN A 38 3.82 6.33 -2.47
N ILE A 39 4.57 6.66 -3.53
CA ILE A 39 5.98 7.08 -3.40
C ILE A 39 6.07 8.39 -2.62
N PHE A 40 5.22 9.36 -2.93
CA PHE A 40 5.18 10.65 -2.24
C PHE A 40 4.82 10.48 -0.75
N ASP A 41 3.83 9.65 -0.42
CA ASP A 41 3.44 9.36 0.95
C ASP A 41 4.60 8.77 1.76
N ILE A 42 5.37 7.85 1.19
CA ILE A 42 6.52 7.23 1.88
C ILE A 42 7.70 8.20 2.00
N THR A 43 7.99 8.97 0.95
CA THR A 43 9.20 9.83 0.88
C THR A 43 9.01 11.21 1.50
N VAL A 44 7.78 11.71 1.53
CA VAL A 44 7.44 13.07 1.98
C VAL A 44 6.41 13.03 3.11
N GLY A 45 5.35 12.24 2.95
CA GLY A 45 4.27 12.13 3.93
C GLY A 45 4.71 11.59 5.29
N LEU A 46 5.55 10.54 5.33
CA LEU A 46 6.08 9.96 6.56
C LEU A 46 7.20 10.80 7.22
N PRO A 47 8.20 11.33 6.48
CA PRO A 47 9.33 12.00 7.12
C PRO A 47 9.01 13.41 7.62
N ILE A 48 8.10 14.15 6.99
CA ILE A 48 7.78 15.53 7.39
C ILE A 48 7.26 15.60 8.84
N PRO A 49 6.24 14.83 9.25
CA PRO A 49 5.77 14.83 10.64
C PRO A 49 6.85 14.43 11.64
N TRP A 50 7.71 13.47 11.25
CA TRP A 50 8.79 13.01 12.12
C TRP A 50 9.86 14.08 12.32
N LEU A 51 10.25 14.78 11.24
CA LEU A 51 11.17 15.91 11.29
C LEU A 51 10.60 17.08 12.09
N LEU A 52 9.30 17.39 11.92
CA LEU A 52 8.63 18.44 12.70
C LEU A 52 8.59 18.09 14.19
N TYR A 53 8.27 16.84 14.53
CA TYR A 53 8.28 16.38 15.92
C TYR A 53 9.67 16.50 16.53
N TRP A 54 10.70 16.00 15.83
CA TRP A 54 12.08 16.10 16.28
C TRP A 54 12.53 17.56 16.41
N ALA A 55 12.15 18.44 15.48
CA ALA A 55 12.49 19.87 15.54
C ALA A 55 11.92 20.56 16.78
N VAL A 56 10.69 20.23 17.20
CA VAL A 56 10.01 20.85 18.34
C VAL A 56 10.42 20.25 19.68
N PHE A 57 10.43 18.91 19.77
CA PHE A 57 10.62 18.20 21.04
C PHE A 57 12.05 17.71 21.26
N GLN A 58 12.88 17.65 20.21
CA GLN A 58 14.26 17.15 20.26
C GLN A 58 14.42 15.73 20.86
N GLU A 59 13.33 14.98 20.91
CA GLU A 59 13.28 13.62 21.44
C GLU A 59 13.08 12.58 20.32
N PRO A 60 13.70 11.38 20.45
CA PRO A 60 13.47 10.30 19.51
C PRO A 60 12.07 9.69 19.71
N ILE A 61 11.36 9.44 18.60
CA ILE A 61 10.10 8.69 18.63
C ILE A 61 10.41 7.21 18.69
N SER A 62 9.90 6.52 19.71
CA SER A 62 9.94 5.06 19.79
C SER A 62 9.01 4.45 18.72
N VAL A 63 9.59 3.70 17.79
CA VAL A 63 8.84 2.93 16.79
C VAL A 63 8.76 1.49 17.29
N ASP A 64 7.55 0.99 17.51
CA ASP A 64 7.34 -0.41 17.89
C ASP A 64 7.64 -1.32 16.69
N SER A 65 8.56 -2.26 16.86
CA SER A 65 9.08 -3.13 15.80
C SER A 65 8.43 -4.52 15.75
N ALA A 66 7.50 -4.80 16.67
CA ALA A 66 6.87 -6.11 16.78
C ALA A 66 6.13 -6.49 15.47
N GLY A 67 6.58 -7.57 14.81
CA GLY A 67 5.95 -8.11 13.60
C GLY A 67 6.20 -7.34 12.30
N MET A 68 7.09 -6.34 12.32
CA MET A 68 7.39 -5.49 11.16
C MET A 68 8.04 -6.28 10.03
N VAL A 69 8.93 -7.23 10.36
CA VAL A 69 9.60 -8.11 9.39
C VAL A 69 8.58 -8.91 8.57
N CYS A 70 7.60 -9.52 9.25
CA CYS A 70 6.54 -10.29 8.59
C CYS A 70 5.72 -9.45 7.62
N SER A 71 5.34 -8.24 8.07
CA SER A 71 4.56 -7.29 7.27
C SER A 71 5.33 -6.83 6.04
N ILE A 72 6.63 -6.57 6.17
CA ILE A 72 7.51 -6.19 5.06
C ILE A 72 7.62 -7.32 4.03
N PHE A 73 7.84 -8.57 4.48
CA PHE A 73 7.89 -9.71 3.56
C PHE A 73 6.56 -9.92 2.83
N LEU A 74 5.43 -9.78 3.52
CA LEU A 74 4.11 -9.92 2.95
C LEU A 74 3.85 -8.84 1.89
N LEU A 75 4.18 -7.57 2.19
CA LEU A 75 4.11 -6.46 1.24
C LEU A 75 5.01 -6.70 0.01
N PHE A 76 6.22 -7.22 0.21
CA PHE A 76 7.16 -7.50 -0.87
C PHE A 76 6.64 -8.59 -1.82
N ILE A 77 6.10 -9.69 -1.26
CA ILE A 77 5.47 -10.76 -2.05
C ILE A 77 4.31 -10.20 -2.87
N MET A 78 3.49 -9.34 -2.28
CA MET A 78 2.38 -8.71 -3.00
C MET A 78 2.83 -7.81 -4.14
N LEU A 79 3.85 -6.99 -3.92
CA LEU A 79 4.42 -6.14 -4.97
C LEU A 79 4.89 -7.00 -6.16
N MET A 80 5.61 -8.09 -5.87
CA MET A 80 6.07 -9.03 -6.90
C MET A 80 4.90 -9.68 -7.63
N ALA A 81 3.88 -10.15 -6.91
CA ALA A 81 2.68 -10.75 -7.51
C ALA A 81 1.96 -9.77 -8.45
N VAL A 82 1.85 -8.51 -8.05
CA VAL A 82 1.25 -7.45 -8.88
C VAL A 82 2.04 -7.23 -10.16
N ILE A 83 3.36 -7.06 -10.05
CA ILE A 83 4.25 -6.84 -11.21
C ILE A 83 4.20 -8.04 -12.17
N ILE A 84 4.27 -9.26 -11.65
CA ILE A 84 4.19 -10.49 -12.47
C ILE A 84 2.85 -10.55 -13.21
N THR A 85 1.75 -10.26 -12.53
CA THR A 85 0.41 -10.29 -13.16
C THR A 85 0.29 -9.26 -14.28
N ILE A 86 0.83 -8.06 -14.10
CA ILE A 86 0.87 -7.02 -15.14
C ILE A 86 1.75 -7.47 -16.32
N ALA A 87 2.92 -8.04 -16.03
CA ALA A 87 3.84 -8.53 -17.05
C ALA A 87 3.23 -9.67 -17.90
N VAL A 88 2.54 -10.63 -17.26
CA VAL A 88 1.82 -11.72 -17.95
C VAL A 88 0.70 -11.19 -18.84
N ASN A 89 0.04 -10.11 -18.43
CA ASN A 89 -0.97 -9.43 -19.24
C ASN A 89 -0.38 -8.50 -20.31
N LYS A 90 0.93 -8.59 -20.60
CA LYS A 90 1.64 -7.79 -21.61
C LYS A 90 1.44 -6.29 -21.43
N TRP A 91 1.38 -5.82 -20.19
CA TRP A 91 1.17 -4.40 -19.87
C TRP A 91 -0.12 -3.81 -20.45
N ARG A 92 -1.15 -4.64 -20.68
CA ARG A 92 -2.46 -4.19 -21.15
C ARG A 92 -3.49 -4.23 -20.02
N MET A 93 -4.16 -3.11 -19.81
CA MET A 93 -5.26 -3.04 -18.84
C MET A 93 -6.52 -3.70 -19.40
N ASN A 94 -6.84 -4.90 -18.89
CA ASN A 94 -8.08 -5.61 -19.19
C ASN A 94 -8.97 -5.69 -17.95
N LYS A 95 -10.29 -5.87 -18.14
CA LYS A 95 -11.22 -6.10 -17.03
C LYS A 95 -10.83 -7.32 -16.18
N LEU A 96 -10.27 -8.35 -16.82
CA LEU A 96 -9.73 -9.54 -16.15
C LEU A 96 -8.55 -9.21 -15.24
N LEU A 97 -7.61 -8.36 -15.71
CA LEU A 97 -6.48 -7.89 -14.90
C LEU A 97 -6.98 -7.17 -13.65
N GLY A 98 -7.97 -6.27 -13.79
CA GLY A 98 -8.59 -5.59 -12.65
C GLY A 98 -9.24 -6.56 -11.65
N LEU A 99 -9.91 -7.61 -12.12
CA LEU A 99 -10.49 -8.64 -11.26
C LEU A 99 -9.41 -9.42 -10.49
N ILE A 100 -8.32 -9.79 -11.16
CA ILE A 100 -7.19 -10.49 -10.53
C ILE A 100 -6.53 -9.59 -9.47
N MET A 101 -6.34 -8.30 -9.77
CA MET A 101 -5.80 -7.32 -8.82
C MET A 101 -6.69 -7.18 -7.58
N LEU A 102 -8.01 -7.11 -7.77
CA LEU A 102 -8.97 -7.05 -6.65
C LEU A 102 -8.91 -8.32 -5.80
N PHE A 103 -8.82 -9.50 -6.43
CA PHE A 103 -8.70 -10.76 -5.72
C PHE A 103 -7.40 -10.84 -4.89
N LEU A 104 -6.27 -10.48 -5.50
CA LEU A 104 -4.98 -10.39 -4.80
C LEU A 104 -5.05 -9.43 -3.60
N TYR A 105 -5.69 -8.27 -3.77
CA TYR A 105 -5.90 -7.32 -2.68
C TYR A 105 -6.73 -7.90 -1.53
N LEU A 106 -7.84 -8.60 -1.81
CA LEU A 106 -8.64 -9.25 -0.77
C LEU A 106 -7.87 -10.35 -0.04
N VAL A 107 -7.08 -11.16 -0.76
CA VAL A 107 -6.22 -12.17 -0.15
C VAL A 107 -5.20 -11.52 0.78
N PHE A 108 -4.57 -10.42 0.35
CA PHE A 108 -3.63 -9.65 1.16
C PHE A 108 -4.27 -9.11 2.45
N GLU A 109 -5.42 -8.44 2.34
CA GLU A 109 -6.13 -7.88 3.49
C GLU A 109 -6.50 -8.98 4.49
N VAL A 110 -7.02 -10.12 4.01
CA VAL A 110 -7.34 -11.26 4.88
C VAL A 110 -6.09 -11.80 5.57
N LEU A 111 -4.98 -12.00 4.85
CA LEU A 111 -3.72 -12.48 5.43
C LEU A 111 -3.15 -11.48 6.45
N SER A 112 -3.20 -10.18 6.15
CA SER A 112 -2.73 -9.11 7.02
C SER A 112 -3.55 -9.05 8.32
N VAL A 113 -4.88 -9.15 8.22
CA VAL A 113 -5.76 -9.19 9.39
C VAL A 113 -5.55 -10.47 10.22
N LEU A 114 -5.42 -11.62 9.58
CA LEU A 114 -5.15 -12.90 10.28
C LEU A 114 -3.82 -12.90 11.03
N LEU A 115 -2.80 -12.25 10.44
CA LEU A 115 -1.50 -12.02 11.08
C LEU A 115 -1.63 -11.05 12.27
N ALA A 116 -2.36 -9.94 12.09
CA ALA A 116 -2.60 -8.96 13.14
C ALA A 116 -3.40 -9.53 14.33
N LEU A 117 -4.34 -10.44 14.07
CA LEU A 117 -5.10 -11.16 15.10
C LEU A 117 -4.33 -12.31 15.76
N LYS A 118 -3.04 -12.51 15.41
CA LYS A 118 -2.17 -13.58 15.91
C LYS A 118 -2.74 -15.00 15.69
N ILE A 119 -3.64 -15.17 14.72
CA ILE A 119 -4.16 -16.48 14.32
C ILE A 119 -3.09 -17.21 13.49
N ILE A 120 -2.39 -16.46 12.64
CA ILE A 120 -1.18 -16.92 11.96
C ILE A 120 0.01 -16.41 12.78
N ILE A 121 0.78 -17.34 13.33
CA ILE A 121 2.00 -17.02 14.07
C ILE A 121 3.09 -16.71 13.05
N CYS A 122 3.68 -15.51 13.10
CA CYS A 122 4.84 -15.25 12.26
C CYS A 122 6.01 -16.09 12.78
N PRO A 123 6.64 -16.95 11.95
CA PRO A 123 7.74 -17.81 12.40
C PRO A 123 9.05 -17.03 12.64
N VAL A 124 9.06 -15.72 12.36
CA VAL A 124 10.22 -14.84 12.46
C VAL A 124 9.96 -13.85 13.60
N GLU A 125 9.97 -14.35 14.84
CA GLU A 125 10.12 -13.50 16.03
C GLU A 125 11.63 -13.35 16.29
N VAL A 126 12.19 -12.22 15.87
CA VAL A 126 13.47 -11.69 16.37
C VAL A 126 13.21 -10.54 17.31
#